data_AF-A0A8H7GLC7-F1
#
_entry.id   AF-A0A8H7GLC7-F1
#
_cell.length_a   1.000
_cell.length_b   1.000
_cell.length_c   1.000
_cell.angle_alpha   90.00
_cell.angle_beta   90.00
_cell.angle_gamma   90.00
#
_symmetry.space_group_name_H-M   'P 1'
#
loop_
_entity.id
_entity.type
_entity.pdbx_description
1 polymer ?
#
loop_
_entity_poly.entity_id
_entity_poly.type
_entity_poly.pdbx_seq_one_letter_code
_entity_poly.pdbx_strand_id
1 'polypeptide(L)'
;MEAFLSLLLCQNLTWILLNHVLIALFDALKKLDHDFWIELESTYRERIVQRQELYAKHGSKIIVALPGSQFHFDKHTAIFHNAILGTSANIRTTEPWQFLLNNVPEDFTIIQLHPKTGLPTFTAGIACAAVGWNVATKIGKPLHEIHESVPDYQQMKMSMDRYFTKVTPDKPIQRGSWGIEVGQPLFVQSDDPHFPLRRRQDPNLALEDLYLHVNWQILRRLPRSQAMAFNYKALFTPVIEFRDEPYIPKLVATLMKEGKPSIMDYKATYHVEHVALPAFEQWAKEQEEKGLVPPKWNPRTLDEDPFFPGWHAKWNLSNTG
;
A
#
# COMPACT_ATOMS: atom_id res chain seq x y z
N MET A 1 -35.50 -19.94 -32.84
CA MET A 1 -36.75 -20.74 -32.88
C MET A 1 -36.44 -21.86 -33.86
N GLU A 2 -36.42 -23.10 -33.38
CA GLU A 2 -35.52 -24.20 -33.80
C GLU A 2 -34.09 -23.95 -33.26
N ALA A 3 -33.49 -24.67 -32.31
CA ALA A 3 -33.76 -25.99 -31.73
C ALA A 3 -34.16 -25.89 -30.24
N PHE A 4 -35.46 -25.90 -30.00
CA PHE A 4 -36.07 -26.36 -28.75
C PHE A 4 -36.68 -27.72 -29.08
N LEU A 5 -36.47 -28.72 -28.21
CA LEU A 5 -36.81 -30.15 -28.36
C LEU A 5 -35.81 -31.00 -29.17
N SER A 6 -34.81 -31.53 -28.48
CA SER A 6 -34.52 -32.97 -28.51
C SER A 6 -33.66 -33.40 -27.31
N LEU A 7 -34.12 -34.47 -26.68
CA LEU A 7 -33.50 -35.25 -25.59
C LEU A 7 -33.51 -34.68 -24.17
N LEU A 8 -34.71 -34.72 -23.57
CA LEU A 8 -34.86 -35.38 -22.28
C LEU A 8 -34.59 -36.88 -22.49
N LEU A 9 -33.46 -37.40 -22.00
CA LEU A 9 -33.33 -38.81 -21.63
C LEU A 9 -32.29 -38.89 -20.51
N CYS A 10 -32.83 -39.09 -19.31
CA CYS A 10 -32.14 -39.44 -18.10
C CYS A 10 -31.20 -40.63 -18.37
N GLN A 11 -29.88 -40.41 -18.36
CA GLN A 11 -28.91 -41.48 -18.20
C GLN A 11 -27.77 -41.03 -17.26
N ASN A 12 -27.98 -41.35 -15.98
CA ASN A 12 -26.94 -41.77 -15.02
C ASN A 12 -25.74 -40.84 -14.79
N LEU A 13 -25.95 -39.76 -14.03
CA LEU A 13 -24.88 -39.08 -13.26
C LEU A 13 -24.10 -40.05 -12.34
N THR A 14 -24.69 -41.19 -12.00
CA THR A 14 -24.04 -42.29 -11.26
C THR A 14 -22.81 -42.86 -11.98
N TRP A 15 -22.76 -42.88 -13.32
CA TRP A 15 -21.61 -43.41 -14.07
C TRP A 15 -20.42 -42.43 -14.11
N ILE A 16 -20.69 -41.11 -14.12
CA ILE A 16 -19.63 -40.09 -14.07
C ILE A 16 -19.05 -39.98 -12.65
N LEU A 17 -19.87 -40.16 -11.62
CA LEU A 17 -19.43 -40.16 -10.22
C LEU A 17 -18.61 -41.42 -9.87
N LEU A 18 -18.97 -42.60 -10.39
CA LEU A 18 -18.27 -43.85 -10.05
C LEU A 18 -16.86 -43.97 -10.66
N ASN A 19 -16.62 -43.40 -11.84
CA ASN A 19 -15.28 -43.43 -12.47
C ASN A 19 -14.28 -42.47 -11.79
N HIS A 20 -14.75 -41.43 -11.12
CA HIS A 20 -13.90 -40.42 -10.46
C HIS A 20 -13.61 -40.72 -8.99
N VAL A 21 -14.36 -41.62 -8.35
CA VAL A 21 -14.13 -42.03 -6.95
C VAL A 21 -12.94 -42.99 -6.81
N LEU A 22 -12.53 -43.67 -7.88
CA LEU A 22 -11.41 -44.62 -7.89
C LEU A 22 -10.05 -44.01 -8.29
N ILE A 23 -10.02 -42.80 -8.87
CA ILE A 23 -8.79 -42.07 -9.24
C ILE A 23 -8.59 -40.93 -8.23
N ALA A 24 -8.39 -41.29 -6.97
CA ALA A 24 -8.14 -40.32 -5.91
C ALA A 24 -6.62 -40.05 -5.82
N LEU A 25 -6.20 -38.79 -6.02
CA LEU A 25 -5.47 -37.97 -5.03
C LEU A 25 -4.60 -36.83 -5.62
N PHE A 26 -4.33 -36.74 -6.94
CA PHE A 26 -3.42 -35.69 -7.45
C PHE A 26 -3.88 -34.89 -8.70
N ASP A 27 -4.95 -35.28 -9.41
CA ASP A 27 -5.44 -34.56 -10.60
C ASP A 27 -6.92 -34.14 -10.48
N ALA A 28 -7.25 -33.39 -9.42
CA ALA A 28 -8.63 -33.00 -9.10
C ALA A 28 -9.15 -31.77 -9.87
N LEU A 29 -8.30 -31.07 -10.63
CA LEU A 29 -8.68 -29.83 -11.33
C LEU A 29 -8.82 -30.09 -12.83
N LYS A 30 -10.02 -29.86 -13.35
CA LYS A 30 -10.31 -29.94 -14.79
C LYS A 30 -10.62 -28.54 -15.31
N LYS A 31 -10.21 -28.27 -16.55
CA LYS A 31 -10.63 -27.05 -17.25
C LYS A 31 -12.15 -27.09 -17.41
N LEU A 32 -12.81 -26.06 -16.91
CA LEU A 32 -14.25 -25.82 -17.08
C LEU A 32 -14.43 -24.80 -18.19
N ASP A 33 -15.47 -24.97 -18.99
CA ASP A 33 -15.90 -23.92 -19.92
C ASP A 33 -16.47 -22.74 -19.12
N HIS A 34 -15.95 -21.54 -19.38
CA HIS A 34 -16.30 -20.35 -18.61
C HIS A 34 -17.73 -19.87 -18.84
N ASP A 35 -18.38 -20.30 -19.93
CA ASP A 35 -19.79 -19.99 -20.18
C ASP A 35 -20.75 -20.83 -19.30
N PHE A 36 -20.27 -21.94 -18.70
CA PHE A 36 -21.06 -22.88 -17.91
C PHE A 36 -20.68 -22.92 -16.42
N TRP A 37 -19.98 -21.90 -15.92
CA TRP A 37 -19.50 -21.87 -14.53
C TRP A 37 -20.62 -21.75 -13.45
N ILE A 38 -21.86 -21.45 -13.86
CA ILE A 38 -23.06 -21.46 -13.01
C ILE A 38 -24.17 -22.19 -13.78
N GLU A 39 -24.63 -23.32 -13.24
CA GLU A 39 -25.68 -24.13 -13.84
C GLU A 39 -27.02 -23.93 -13.13
N LEU A 40 -28.11 -23.83 -13.92
CA LEU A 40 -29.48 -23.81 -13.40
C LEU A 40 -30.13 -25.17 -13.66
N GLU A 41 -30.40 -25.91 -12.59
CA GLU A 41 -31.02 -27.23 -12.66
C GLU A 41 -32.53 -27.18 -12.38
N SER A 42 -33.23 -28.28 -12.68
CA SER A 42 -34.66 -28.43 -12.37
C SER A 42 -34.99 -28.31 -10.88
N THR A 43 -34.01 -28.54 -10.00
CA THR A 43 -34.15 -28.43 -8.53
C THR A 43 -33.79 -27.06 -7.96
N TYR A 44 -33.53 -26.07 -8.82
CA TYR A 44 -33.02 -24.76 -8.41
C TYR A 44 -33.87 -24.11 -7.31
N ARG A 45 -35.20 -24.13 -7.46
CA ARG A 45 -36.12 -23.48 -6.51
C ARG A 45 -36.04 -24.13 -5.14
N GLU A 46 -36.12 -25.46 -5.08
CA GLU A 46 -36.03 -26.22 -3.84
C GLU A 46 -34.65 -26.03 -3.18
N ARG A 47 -33.57 -26.03 -3.99
CA ARG A 47 -32.20 -25.88 -3.49
C ARG A 47 -31.95 -24.50 -2.89
N ILE A 48 -32.50 -23.42 -3.47
CA ILE A 48 -32.36 -22.07 -2.91
C ILE A 48 -33.06 -21.96 -1.55
N VAL A 49 -34.28 -22.51 -1.41
CA VAL A 49 -35.00 -22.53 -0.11
C VAL A 49 -34.18 -23.26 0.95
N GLN A 50 -33.68 -24.46 0.64
CA GLN A 50 -32.83 -25.22 1.57
C GLN A 50 -31.59 -24.43 2.02
N ARG A 51 -30.93 -23.71 1.09
CA ARG A 51 -29.75 -22.88 1.42
C ARG A 51 -30.10 -21.71 2.33
N GLN A 52 -31.26 -21.08 2.13
CA GLN A 52 -31.75 -19.99 2.99
C GLN A 52 -32.07 -20.51 4.40
N GLU A 53 -32.71 -21.66 4.52
CA GLU A 53 -32.97 -22.32 5.81
C GLU A 53 -31.66 -22.70 6.53
N LEU A 54 -30.68 -23.23 5.80
CA LEU A 54 -29.35 -23.52 6.35
C LEU A 54 -28.66 -22.26 6.86
N TYR A 55 -28.71 -21.16 6.12
CA TYR A 55 -28.17 -19.88 6.58
C TYR A 55 -28.91 -19.36 7.81
N ALA A 56 -30.24 -19.41 7.84
CA ALA A 56 -31.03 -19.00 9.00
C ALA A 56 -30.68 -19.82 10.26
N LYS A 57 -30.38 -21.12 10.10
CA LYS A 57 -30.00 -22.02 11.19
C LYS A 57 -28.55 -21.89 11.65
N HIS A 58 -27.63 -21.59 10.73
CA HIS A 58 -26.18 -21.72 10.98
C HIS A 58 -25.38 -20.42 10.85
N GLY A 59 -25.99 -19.34 10.34
CA GLY A 59 -25.44 -17.98 10.30
C GLY A 59 -24.04 -17.91 9.68
N SER A 60 -23.07 -17.44 10.48
CA SER A 60 -21.68 -17.23 10.08
C SER A 60 -20.94 -18.50 9.64
N LYS A 61 -21.48 -19.70 9.91
CA LYS A 61 -20.93 -20.94 9.36
C LYS A 61 -21.23 -21.14 7.87
N ILE A 62 -22.22 -20.42 7.31
CA ILE A 62 -22.64 -20.54 5.90
C ILE A 62 -22.23 -19.30 5.11
N ILE A 63 -22.41 -18.10 5.66
CA ILE A 63 -21.94 -16.84 5.05
C ILE A 63 -21.06 -16.12 6.06
N VAL A 64 -19.78 -16.04 5.74
CA VAL A 64 -18.80 -15.21 6.43
C VAL A 64 -17.91 -14.55 5.39
N ALA A 65 -17.53 -13.31 5.63
CA ALA A 65 -16.60 -12.57 4.79
C ALA A 65 -15.40 -12.17 5.65
N LEU A 66 -14.19 -12.38 5.13
CA LEU A 66 -12.98 -11.92 5.80
C LEU A 66 -12.78 -10.41 5.58
N PRO A 67 -12.01 -9.74 6.44
CA PRO A 67 -11.50 -8.39 6.18
C PRO A 67 -10.94 -8.25 4.75
N GLY A 68 -11.37 -7.21 4.04
CA GLY A 68 -11.13 -6.97 2.61
C GLY A 68 -12.35 -7.27 1.70
N SER A 69 -13.34 -8.03 2.16
CA SER A 69 -14.56 -8.34 1.39
C SER A 69 -15.74 -7.39 1.67
N GLN A 70 -15.49 -6.29 2.40
CA GLN A 70 -16.51 -5.33 2.87
C GLN A 70 -16.79 -4.17 1.89
N PHE A 71 -16.09 -4.11 0.76
CA PHE A 71 -16.38 -3.13 -0.28
C PHE A 71 -17.31 -3.75 -1.33
N HIS A 72 -18.41 -3.05 -1.62
CA HIS A 72 -19.32 -3.43 -2.69
C HIS A 72 -19.57 -2.23 -3.60
N PHE A 73 -19.48 -2.41 -4.92
CA PHE A 73 -19.82 -1.38 -5.89
C PHE A 73 -20.88 -1.91 -6.86
N ASP A 74 -22.04 -1.27 -6.84
CA ASP A 74 -23.08 -1.51 -7.83
C ASP A 74 -22.87 -0.56 -9.02
N LYS A 75 -22.40 -1.12 -10.15
CA LYS A 75 -22.17 -0.38 -11.39
C LYS A 75 -23.43 0.23 -12.01
N HIS A 76 -24.62 -0.30 -11.71
CA HIS A 76 -25.88 0.16 -12.29
C HIS A 76 -26.36 1.43 -11.58
N THR A 77 -26.45 1.36 -10.25
CA THR A 77 -26.84 2.49 -9.40
C THR A 77 -25.70 3.48 -9.16
N ALA A 78 -24.46 3.05 -9.39
CA ALA A 78 -23.21 3.77 -9.07
C ALA A 78 -23.00 3.98 -7.57
N ILE A 79 -23.59 3.12 -6.72
CA ILE A 79 -23.42 3.18 -5.28
C ILE A 79 -22.23 2.31 -4.87
N PHE A 80 -21.28 2.93 -4.18
CA PHE A 80 -20.21 2.27 -3.47
C PHE A 80 -20.59 2.14 -1.99
N HIS A 81 -20.48 0.94 -1.45
CA HIS A 81 -20.70 0.62 -0.04
C HIS A 81 -19.36 0.28 0.60
N ASN A 82 -19.06 0.96 1.69
CA ASN A 82 -17.92 0.72 2.55
C ASN A 82 -18.42 0.14 3.88
N ALA A 83 -18.54 -1.18 3.96
CA ALA A 83 -19.04 -1.82 5.18
C ALA A 83 -18.00 -1.82 6.32
N ILE A 84 -16.74 -1.43 6.06
CA ILE A 84 -15.75 -1.20 7.12
C ILE A 84 -16.12 0.05 7.93
N LEU A 85 -16.52 1.12 7.23
CA LEU A 85 -16.92 2.39 7.85
C LEU A 85 -18.44 2.50 8.07
N GLY A 86 -19.23 1.57 7.54
CA GLY A 86 -20.69 1.63 7.53
C GLY A 86 -21.25 2.76 6.65
N THR A 87 -20.51 3.20 5.63
CA THR A 87 -20.88 4.32 4.76
C THR A 87 -21.25 3.87 3.35
N SER A 88 -21.93 4.75 2.62
CA SER A 88 -22.23 4.55 1.21
C SER A 88 -22.14 5.87 0.46
N ALA A 89 -21.67 5.83 -0.78
CA ALA A 89 -21.50 7.02 -1.63
C ALA A 89 -21.94 6.71 -3.06
N ASN A 90 -22.70 7.62 -3.67
CA ASN A 90 -23.00 7.54 -5.09
C ASN A 90 -21.91 8.25 -5.88
N ILE A 91 -21.08 7.51 -6.61
CA ILE A 91 -19.90 8.05 -7.31
C ILE A 91 -20.24 9.02 -8.46
N ARG A 92 -21.51 9.11 -8.87
CA ARG A 92 -21.97 10.09 -9.87
C ARG A 92 -22.26 11.45 -9.28
N THR A 93 -22.58 11.53 -7.99
CA THR A 93 -22.99 12.76 -7.31
C THR A 93 -22.00 13.21 -6.24
N THR A 94 -21.26 12.27 -5.65
CA THR A 94 -20.18 12.58 -4.71
C THR A 94 -19.01 13.19 -5.47
N GLU A 95 -18.51 14.33 -4.96
CA GLU A 95 -17.31 14.95 -5.49
C GLU A 95 -16.11 13.98 -5.37
N PRO A 96 -15.32 13.74 -6.45
CA PRO A 96 -14.28 12.71 -6.46
C PRO A 96 -13.22 12.82 -5.35
N TRP A 97 -12.74 14.03 -5.00
CA TRP A 97 -11.77 14.20 -3.93
C TRP A 97 -12.36 13.88 -2.56
N GLN A 98 -13.62 14.26 -2.33
CA GLN A 98 -14.35 13.89 -1.12
C GLN A 98 -14.60 12.39 -1.04
N PHE A 99 -14.82 11.71 -2.17
CA PHE A 99 -14.90 10.25 -2.21
C PHE A 99 -13.59 9.62 -1.75
N LEU A 100 -12.45 10.06 -2.28
CA LEU A 100 -11.13 9.57 -1.90
C LEU A 100 -10.85 9.82 -0.41
N LEU A 101 -11.05 11.06 0.07
CA LEU A 101 -10.89 11.44 1.47
C LEU A 101 -11.61 10.50 2.44
N ASN A 102 -12.83 10.08 2.08
CA ASN A 102 -13.70 9.32 2.96
C ASN A 102 -13.51 7.80 2.87
N ASN A 103 -12.79 7.29 1.86
CA ASN A 103 -12.78 5.85 1.57
C ASN A 103 -11.41 5.25 1.28
N VAL A 104 -10.40 6.07 0.99
CA VAL A 104 -9.08 5.59 0.59
C VAL A 104 -8.03 6.18 1.54
N PRO A 105 -7.22 5.35 2.22
CA PRO A 105 -6.23 5.84 3.18
C PRO A 105 -4.99 6.44 2.53
N GLU A 106 -4.76 6.22 1.24
CA GLU A 106 -3.70 6.85 0.48
C GLU A 106 -4.07 8.29 0.09
N ASP A 107 -3.06 9.17 0.15
CA ASP A 107 -3.11 10.49 -0.46
C ASP A 107 -2.92 10.39 -1.97
N PHE A 108 -3.47 11.34 -2.73
CA PHE A 108 -3.40 11.36 -4.19
C PHE A 108 -3.03 12.74 -4.71
N THR A 109 -2.08 12.80 -5.64
CA THR A 109 -1.84 13.96 -6.49
C THR A 109 -1.91 13.58 -7.95
N ILE A 110 -2.37 14.53 -8.76
CA ILE A 110 -2.55 14.42 -10.20
C ILE A 110 -1.57 15.35 -10.87
N ILE A 111 -0.77 14.77 -11.76
CA ILE A 111 0.18 15.51 -12.57
C ILE A 111 -0.25 15.39 -14.03
N GLN A 112 -0.42 16.53 -14.69
CA GLN A 112 -0.80 16.62 -16.11
C GLN A 112 0.22 17.48 -16.86
N LEU A 113 0.32 17.29 -18.17
CA LEU A 113 1.12 18.18 -19.00
C LEU A 113 0.42 19.53 -19.11
N HIS A 114 1.14 20.61 -18.80
CA HIS A 114 0.60 21.95 -18.94
C HIS A 114 0.39 22.28 -20.43
N PRO A 115 -0.81 22.74 -20.85
CA PRO A 115 -1.15 22.86 -22.28
C PRO A 115 -0.23 23.79 -23.09
N LYS A 116 0.34 24.83 -22.46
CA LYS A 116 1.19 25.81 -23.15
C LYS A 116 2.69 25.46 -23.13
N THR A 117 3.16 24.84 -22.04
CA THR A 117 4.60 24.65 -21.80
C THR A 117 5.03 23.20 -21.97
N GLY A 118 4.09 22.26 -22.00
CA GLY A 118 4.37 20.82 -22.07
C GLY A 118 4.99 20.24 -20.79
N LEU A 119 5.12 21.03 -19.71
CA LEU A 119 5.76 20.57 -18.49
C LEU A 119 4.80 19.75 -17.61
N PRO A 120 5.26 18.64 -16.99
CA PRO A 120 4.48 17.95 -15.96
C PRO A 120 4.19 18.87 -14.79
N THR A 121 2.91 19.09 -14.50
CA THR A 121 2.40 20.10 -13.55
C THR A 121 1.42 19.48 -12.59
N PHE A 122 1.52 19.83 -11.30
CA PHE A 122 0.61 19.36 -10.26
C PHE A 122 -0.74 20.09 -10.38
N THR A 123 -1.82 19.38 -10.73
CA THR A 123 -3.11 20.00 -11.10
C THR A 123 -4.26 19.74 -10.14
N ALA A 124 -4.21 18.66 -9.35
CA ALA A 124 -5.23 18.37 -8.35
C ALA A 124 -4.69 17.37 -7.33
N GLY A 125 -5.18 17.39 -6.09
CA GLY A 125 -4.84 16.35 -5.14
C GLY A 125 -5.43 16.55 -3.75
N ILE A 126 -5.31 15.49 -2.97
CA ILE A 126 -5.59 15.41 -1.55
C ILE A 126 -4.33 14.88 -0.85
N ALA A 127 -3.88 15.60 0.18
CA ALA A 127 -2.69 15.26 0.93
C ALA A 127 -2.93 15.49 2.43
N CYS A 128 -3.37 14.45 3.12
CA CYS A 128 -3.61 14.41 4.56
C CYS A 128 -2.35 14.01 5.35
N ALA A 129 -1.41 13.31 4.72
CA ALA A 129 -0.11 12.95 5.25
C ALA A 129 1.00 13.82 4.60
N ALA A 130 1.12 15.08 5.03
CA ALA A 130 2.10 16.01 4.49
C ALA A 130 2.86 16.75 5.59
N VAL A 131 4.18 16.52 5.64
CA VAL A 131 5.10 17.18 6.59
C VAL A 131 5.98 18.18 5.83
N GLY A 132 5.91 19.46 6.20
CA GLY A 132 6.70 20.54 5.61
C GLY A 132 6.21 21.05 4.25
N TRP A 133 5.07 20.57 3.76
CA TRP A 133 4.44 21.05 2.53
C TRP A 133 2.93 20.79 2.55
N ASN A 134 2.18 21.45 1.68
CA ASN A 134 0.75 21.19 1.47
C ASN A 134 0.33 21.44 0.01
N VAL A 135 -0.86 20.96 -0.37
CA VAL A 135 -1.41 21.11 -1.72
C VAL A 135 -1.47 22.59 -2.14
N ALA A 136 -1.98 23.48 -1.28
CA ALA A 136 -2.19 24.89 -1.62
C ALA A 136 -0.89 25.61 -2.03
N THR A 137 0.25 25.27 -1.42
CA THR A 137 1.56 25.88 -1.74
C THR A 137 2.22 25.30 -3.01
N LYS A 138 1.76 24.13 -3.47
CA LYS A 138 2.39 23.36 -4.57
C LYS A 138 1.50 23.26 -5.82
N ILE A 139 0.19 23.45 -5.70
CA ILE A 139 -0.76 23.33 -6.80
C ILE A 139 -0.45 24.33 -7.94
N GLY A 140 -0.61 23.88 -9.18
CA GLY A 140 -0.35 24.67 -10.39
C GLY A 140 1.12 24.78 -10.80
N LYS A 141 2.06 24.31 -9.96
CA LYS A 141 3.50 24.39 -10.25
C LYS A 141 4.01 23.18 -11.04
N PRO A 142 5.01 23.37 -11.92
CA PRO A 142 5.68 22.26 -12.59
C PRO A 142 6.51 21.43 -11.61
N LEU A 143 6.83 20.20 -12.01
CA LEU A 143 7.48 19.20 -11.16
C LEU A 143 8.79 19.70 -10.52
N HIS A 144 9.56 20.53 -11.22
CA HIS A 144 10.82 21.06 -10.71
C HIS A 144 10.67 22.17 -9.66
N GLU A 145 9.57 22.92 -9.68
CA GLU A 145 9.29 23.95 -8.68
C GLU A 145 8.72 23.32 -7.41
N ILE A 146 7.88 22.28 -7.52
CA ILE A 146 7.36 21.62 -6.31
C ILE A 146 8.48 20.94 -5.50
N HIS A 147 9.55 20.50 -6.19
CA HIS A 147 10.72 19.86 -5.60
C HIS A 147 11.92 20.80 -5.39
N GLU A 148 11.72 22.13 -5.40
CA GLU A 148 12.82 23.09 -5.27
C GLU A 148 13.69 22.89 -4.02
N SER A 149 13.09 22.43 -2.92
CA SER A 149 13.75 22.19 -1.63
C SER A 149 14.49 20.85 -1.56
N VAL A 150 14.30 19.97 -2.54
CA VAL A 150 14.91 18.63 -2.55
C VAL A 150 16.35 18.74 -3.06
N PRO A 151 17.36 18.34 -2.26
CA PRO A 151 18.75 18.38 -2.69
C PRO A 151 18.96 17.58 -3.97
N ASP A 152 19.83 18.08 -4.85
CA ASP A 152 20.20 17.49 -6.14
C ASP A 152 19.07 17.31 -7.17
N TYR A 153 17.82 17.70 -6.88
CA TYR A 153 16.72 17.55 -7.83
C TYR A 153 16.98 18.24 -9.17
N GLN A 154 17.61 19.42 -9.14
CA GLN A 154 17.92 20.18 -10.36
C GLN A 154 18.80 19.40 -11.34
N GLN A 155 19.72 18.56 -10.84
CA GLN A 155 20.57 17.71 -11.68
C GLN A 155 19.76 16.60 -12.36
N MET A 156 18.65 16.17 -11.73
CA MET A 156 17.77 15.11 -12.22
C MET A 156 16.57 15.63 -13.03
N LYS A 157 16.31 16.94 -13.05
CA LYS A 157 15.13 17.57 -13.66
C LYS A 157 14.82 17.02 -15.05
N MET A 158 15.79 17.04 -15.97
CA MET A 158 15.57 16.57 -17.34
C MET A 158 15.25 15.06 -17.42
N SER A 159 15.83 14.26 -16.53
CA SER A 159 15.54 12.82 -16.46
C SER A 159 14.11 12.60 -15.98
N MET A 160 13.70 13.35 -14.95
CA MET A 160 12.38 13.25 -14.37
C MET A 160 11.29 13.71 -15.35
N ASP A 161 11.48 14.85 -16.03
CA ASP A 161 10.53 15.35 -17.03
C ASP A 161 10.34 14.33 -18.17
N ARG A 162 11.44 13.71 -18.64
CA ARG A 162 11.38 12.63 -19.65
C ARG A 162 10.64 11.40 -19.14
N TYR A 163 10.91 10.99 -17.90
CA TYR A 163 10.23 9.84 -17.29
C TYR A 163 8.71 10.06 -17.21
N PHE A 164 8.31 11.22 -16.67
CA PHE A 164 6.90 11.63 -16.57
C PHE A 164 6.21 11.85 -17.91
N THR A 165 6.96 11.93 -19.01
CA THR A 165 6.39 11.99 -20.37
C THR A 165 6.24 10.61 -21.00
N LYS A 166 7.12 9.65 -20.66
CA LYS A 166 7.23 8.35 -21.36
C LYS A 166 6.51 7.19 -20.68
N VAL A 167 6.31 7.23 -19.37
CA VAL A 167 5.75 6.07 -18.65
C VAL A 167 4.31 5.78 -19.09
N THR A 168 4.03 4.49 -19.32
CA THR A 168 2.78 3.95 -19.86
C THR A 168 1.89 3.34 -18.74
N PRO A 169 0.56 3.20 -18.97
CA PRO A 169 -0.38 2.72 -17.94
C PRO A 169 -0.11 1.33 -17.35
N ASP A 170 0.57 0.47 -18.10
CA ASP A 170 0.94 -0.90 -17.76
C ASP A 170 2.25 -1.00 -16.94
N LYS A 171 2.95 0.12 -16.71
CA LYS A 171 4.23 0.17 -16.02
C LYS A 171 4.20 1.10 -14.79
N PRO A 172 3.35 0.82 -13.78
CA PRO A 172 3.42 1.55 -12.53
C PRO A 172 4.77 1.30 -11.84
N ILE A 173 5.25 2.29 -11.10
CA ILE A 173 6.42 2.13 -10.22
C ILE A 173 6.03 2.41 -8.78
N GLN A 174 6.82 1.86 -7.86
CA GLN A 174 6.68 2.10 -6.44
C GLN A 174 8.04 2.39 -5.79
N ARG A 175 8.03 3.13 -4.68
CA ARG A 175 9.22 3.40 -3.85
C ARG A 175 8.82 3.80 -2.44
N GLY A 176 9.72 3.60 -1.48
CA GLY A 176 9.63 4.22 -0.16
C GLY A 176 10.44 5.51 -0.10
N SER A 177 9.83 6.60 0.39
CA SER A 177 10.58 7.72 0.96
C SER A 177 10.51 7.64 2.47
N TRP A 178 11.63 7.79 3.16
CA TRP A 178 11.72 7.54 4.60
C TRP A 178 12.22 8.73 5.41
N GLY A 179 11.90 8.73 6.70
CA GLY A 179 12.48 9.57 7.76
C GLY A 179 12.28 8.88 9.11
N ILE A 180 12.89 9.39 10.17
CA ILE A 180 12.59 9.00 11.55
C ILE A 180 11.92 10.19 12.21
N GLU A 181 10.74 9.98 12.76
CA GLU A 181 9.89 11.02 13.33
C GLU A 181 9.53 10.67 14.77
N VAL A 182 9.32 11.72 15.57
CA VAL A 182 8.73 11.58 16.91
C VAL A 182 7.22 11.45 16.75
N GLY A 183 6.65 10.35 17.26
CA GLY A 183 5.24 9.99 17.11
C GLY A 183 4.87 9.63 15.66
N GLN A 184 3.59 9.81 15.33
CA GLN A 184 3.03 9.47 14.02
C GLN A 184 2.38 10.69 13.33
N PRO A 185 3.13 11.79 13.08
CA PRO A 185 2.57 13.01 12.54
C PRO A 185 2.13 12.80 11.08
N LEU A 186 0.82 12.95 10.82
CA LEU A 186 0.30 12.94 9.45
C LEU A 186 0.48 14.32 8.80
N PHE A 187 0.00 15.39 9.44
CA PHE A 187 0.01 16.73 8.83
C PHE A 187 0.70 17.75 9.75
N VAL A 188 1.89 18.21 9.36
CA VAL A 188 2.65 19.23 10.11
C VAL A 188 3.26 20.22 9.13
N GLN A 189 2.86 21.49 9.22
CA GLN A 189 3.26 22.54 8.27
C GLN A 189 4.38 23.41 8.83
N SER A 190 5.06 24.18 7.98
CA SER A 190 6.21 25.01 8.40
C SER A 190 5.88 26.07 9.45
N ASP A 191 4.62 26.49 9.50
CA ASP A 191 4.04 27.43 10.45
C ASP A 191 3.45 26.75 11.71
N ASP A 192 3.44 25.43 11.77
CA ASP A 192 3.01 24.68 12.94
C ASP A 192 4.02 24.83 14.09
N PRO A 193 3.59 25.08 15.35
CA PRO A 193 4.47 25.14 16.51
C PRO A 193 5.34 23.89 16.73
N HIS A 194 4.92 22.72 16.26
CA HIS A 194 5.68 21.47 16.34
C HIS A 194 6.76 21.37 15.26
N PHE A 195 6.66 22.07 14.13
CA PHE A 195 7.64 21.94 13.06
C PHE A 195 9.06 22.35 13.47
N PRO A 196 9.27 23.45 14.23
CA PRO A 196 10.56 23.81 14.79
C PRO A 196 11.20 22.77 15.73
N LEU A 197 10.44 21.83 16.29
CA LEU A 197 10.97 20.81 17.19
C LEU A 197 12.02 19.92 16.51
N ARG A 198 11.94 19.78 15.18
CA ARG A 198 12.91 19.05 14.36
C ARG A 198 14.32 19.67 14.32
N ARG A 199 14.49 20.86 14.90
CA ARG A 199 15.78 21.59 14.96
C ARG A 199 16.47 21.51 16.33
N ARG A 200 15.91 20.78 17.28
CA ARG A 200 16.48 20.61 18.63
C ARG A 200 16.39 19.15 19.07
N GLN A 201 17.29 18.76 19.96
CA GLN A 201 17.26 17.46 20.62
C GLN A 201 16.62 17.63 22.00
N ASP A 202 15.52 16.92 22.23
CA ASP A 202 14.87 16.89 23.54
C ASP A 202 15.59 15.88 24.44
N PRO A 203 16.17 16.30 25.60
CA PRO A 203 16.87 15.38 26.50
C PRO A 203 15.95 14.32 27.12
N ASN A 204 14.62 14.51 27.08
CA ASN A 204 13.65 13.55 27.62
C ASN A 204 13.04 12.65 26.54
N LEU A 205 13.49 12.73 25.29
CA LEU A 205 12.96 11.92 24.19
C LEU A 205 13.23 10.43 24.46
N ALA A 206 12.17 9.64 24.47
CA ALA A 206 12.27 8.18 24.61
C ALA A 206 12.39 7.51 23.24
N LEU A 207 13.02 6.34 23.21
CA LEU A 207 13.21 5.57 21.96
C LEU A 207 11.88 4.99 21.47
N GLU A 208 10.96 4.72 22.39
CA GLU A 208 9.61 4.23 22.16
C GLU A 208 8.71 5.25 21.45
N ASP A 209 9.08 6.54 21.51
CA ASP A 209 8.38 7.61 20.81
C ASP A 209 8.85 7.76 19.36
N LEU A 210 9.86 7.00 18.92
CA LEU A 210 10.44 7.11 17.59
C LEU A 210 9.84 6.10 16.62
N TYR A 211 9.46 6.60 15.44
CA TYR A 211 8.89 5.81 14.36
C TYR A 211 9.68 6.03 13.07
N LEU A 212 9.96 4.95 12.35
CA LEU A 212 10.29 5.03 10.93
C LEU A 212 9.02 5.44 10.19
N HIS A 213 9.04 6.64 9.65
CA HIS A 213 7.99 7.15 8.78
C HIS A 213 8.36 6.84 7.33
N VAL A 214 7.58 5.99 6.68
CA VAL A 214 7.71 5.68 5.25
C VAL A 214 6.49 6.19 4.51
N ASN A 215 6.71 7.07 3.54
CA ASN A 215 5.75 7.33 2.48
C ASN A 215 5.94 6.27 1.40
N TRP A 216 5.05 5.27 1.38
CA TRP A 216 5.01 4.25 0.33
C TRP A 216 4.31 4.82 -0.89
N GLN A 217 5.10 5.18 -1.89
CA GLN A 217 4.68 5.94 -3.05
C GLN A 217 4.47 5.03 -4.25
N ILE A 218 3.39 5.26 -4.97
CA ILE A 218 3.08 4.63 -6.24
C ILE A 218 2.85 5.72 -7.28
N LEU A 219 3.42 5.53 -8.47
CA LEU A 219 3.24 6.41 -9.60
C LEU A 219 2.67 5.62 -10.77
N ARG A 220 1.48 6.00 -11.24
CA ARG A 220 0.76 5.30 -12.30
C ARG A 220 0.10 6.25 -13.29
N ARG A 221 0.35 6.00 -14.57
CA ARG A 221 -0.38 6.65 -15.67
C ARG A 221 -1.82 6.13 -15.73
N LEU A 222 -2.80 7.03 -15.70
CA LEU A 222 -4.20 6.67 -15.86
C LEU A 222 -4.51 6.36 -17.33
N PRO A 223 -5.15 5.22 -17.64
CA PRO A 223 -5.26 4.73 -19.02
C PRO A 223 -6.12 5.60 -19.93
N ARG A 224 -7.15 6.27 -19.40
CA ARG A 224 -8.07 7.09 -20.18
C ARG A 224 -7.61 8.54 -20.32
N SER A 225 -7.27 9.19 -19.21
CA SER A 225 -6.91 10.62 -19.20
C SER A 225 -5.45 10.88 -19.53
N GLN A 226 -4.59 9.87 -19.46
CA GLN A 226 -3.13 9.99 -19.52
C GLN A 226 -2.54 10.91 -18.43
N ALA A 227 -3.35 11.32 -17.45
CA ALA A 227 -2.86 11.99 -16.25
C ALA A 227 -2.02 11.01 -15.43
N MET A 228 -1.09 11.55 -14.67
CA MET A 228 -0.27 10.79 -13.75
C MET A 228 -0.89 10.85 -12.37
N ALA A 229 -1.25 9.70 -11.81
CA ALA A 229 -1.60 9.60 -10.40
C ALA A 229 -0.34 9.25 -9.61
N PHE A 230 0.06 10.13 -8.71
CA PHE A 230 1.02 9.83 -7.66
C PHE A 230 0.23 9.66 -6.37
N ASN A 231 0.22 8.46 -5.82
CA ASN A 231 -0.41 8.21 -4.54
C ASN A 231 0.62 7.74 -3.52
N TYR A 232 0.35 7.99 -2.25
CA TYR A 232 1.23 7.48 -1.21
C TYR A 232 0.49 7.22 0.10
N LYS A 233 1.02 6.27 0.85
CA LYS A 233 0.57 5.94 2.21
C LYS A 233 1.67 6.28 3.20
N ALA A 234 1.35 7.05 4.22
CA ALA A 234 2.23 7.19 5.38
C ALA A 234 2.12 5.94 6.26
N LEU A 235 3.24 5.27 6.47
CA LEU A 235 3.40 4.12 7.33
C LEU A 235 4.34 4.51 8.48
N PHE A 236 4.01 4.09 9.69
CA PHE A 236 4.79 4.35 10.88
C PHE A 236 5.13 3.03 11.55
N THR A 237 6.41 2.68 11.57
CA THR A 237 6.92 1.48 12.25
C THR A 237 7.72 1.93 13.47
N PRO A 238 7.36 1.51 14.71
CA PRO A 238 8.16 1.81 15.89
C PRO A 238 9.62 1.36 15.69
N VAL A 239 10.60 2.25 15.91
CA VAL A 239 12.01 1.89 15.66
C VAL A 239 12.54 0.86 16.64
N ILE A 240 11.87 0.69 17.79
CA ILE A 240 12.16 -0.36 18.76
C ILE A 240 12.03 -1.77 18.17
N GLU A 241 11.22 -1.93 17.11
CA GLU A 241 11.09 -3.19 16.39
C GLU A 241 12.37 -3.56 15.65
N PHE A 242 13.28 -2.62 15.37
CA PHE A 242 14.49 -2.93 14.58
C PHE A 242 15.47 -3.83 15.32
N ARG A 243 15.40 -3.89 16.65
CA ARG A 243 16.35 -4.65 17.48
C ARG A 243 16.44 -6.12 17.04
N ASP A 244 15.32 -6.72 16.66
CA ASP A 244 15.24 -8.12 16.22
C ASP A 244 15.09 -8.29 14.70
N GLU A 245 15.25 -7.21 13.92
CA GLU A 245 15.26 -7.25 12.45
C GLU A 245 16.71 -7.31 11.96
N PRO A 246 17.20 -8.47 11.47
CA PRO A 246 18.58 -8.61 11.06
C PRO A 246 18.98 -7.54 10.04
N TYR A 247 20.18 -7.00 10.19
CA TYR A 247 20.80 -5.98 9.31
C TYR A 247 20.20 -4.57 9.41
N ILE A 248 18.95 -4.41 9.84
CA ILE A 248 18.24 -3.12 9.82
C ILE A 248 18.88 -2.06 10.74
N PRO A 249 19.20 -2.33 12.03
CA PRO A 249 19.86 -1.33 12.88
C PRO A 249 21.18 -0.83 12.28
N LYS A 250 21.99 -1.75 11.74
CA LYS A 250 23.26 -1.41 11.11
C LYS A 250 23.07 -0.53 9.87
N LEU A 251 22.12 -0.90 9.00
CA LEU A 251 21.79 -0.14 7.79
C LEU A 251 21.37 1.29 8.12
N VAL A 252 20.41 1.44 9.04
CA VAL A 252 19.87 2.75 9.41
C VAL A 252 20.92 3.61 10.10
N ALA A 253 21.70 3.04 11.03
CA ALA A 253 22.81 3.75 11.68
C ALA A 253 23.86 4.24 10.67
N THR A 254 24.22 3.42 9.68
CA THR A 254 25.15 3.83 8.62
C THR A 254 24.56 4.91 7.75
N LEU A 255 23.29 4.81 7.33
CA LEU A 255 22.63 5.87 6.55
C LEU A 255 22.59 7.20 7.29
N MET A 256 22.33 7.18 8.60
CA MET A 256 22.28 8.39 9.41
C MET A 256 23.67 9.03 9.60
N LYS A 257 24.75 8.24 9.68
CA LYS A 257 26.12 8.76 9.87
C LYS A 257 26.82 9.15 8.58
N GLU A 258 26.61 8.37 7.52
CA GLU A 258 27.38 8.44 6.26
C GLU A 258 26.55 9.00 5.11
N GLY A 259 25.25 9.23 5.33
CA GLY A 259 24.37 9.88 4.38
C GLY A 259 24.89 11.26 3.99
N LYS A 260 24.67 11.66 2.73
CA LYS A 260 25.07 12.98 2.24
C LYS A 260 24.47 14.07 3.16
N PRO A 261 25.27 14.99 3.73
CA PRO A 261 24.79 15.95 4.73
C PRO A 261 23.55 16.72 4.30
N SER A 262 23.53 17.22 3.06
CA SER A 262 22.38 17.96 2.52
C SER A 262 21.08 17.14 2.50
N ILE A 263 21.17 15.83 2.30
CA ILE A 263 20.02 14.92 2.32
C ILE A 263 19.56 14.65 3.75
N MET A 264 20.50 14.49 4.69
CA MET A 264 20.20 14.29 6.10
C MET A 264 19.56 15.53 6.73
N ASP A 265 20.08 16.72 6.39
CA ASP A 265 19.49 18.01 6.76
C ASP A 265 18.07 18.17 6.21
N TYR A 266 17.86 17.85 4.93
CA TYR A 266 16.54 17.87 4.30
C TYR A 266 15.56 16.88 4.97
N LYS A 267 16.04 15.70 5.37
CA LYS A 267 15.26 14.70 6.12
C LYS A 267 15.09 15.06 7.60
N ALA A 268 15.75 16.12 8.06
CA ALA A 268 15.70 16.64 9.42
C ALA A 268 15.99 15.60 10.51
N THR A 269 16.96 14.69 10.31
CA THR A 269 17.22 13.60 11.28
C THR A 269 17.84 14.05 12.61
N TYR A 270 18.42 15.25 12.66
CA TYR A 270 19.14 15.77 13.83
C TYR A 270 18.37 15.62 15.16
N HIS A 271 17.07 15.91 15.18
CA HIS A 271 16.27 15.91 16.41
C HIS A 271 16.10 14.54 17.09
N VAL A 272 16.38 13.44 16.39
CA VAL A 272 16.25 12.07 16.92
C VAL A 272 17.60 11.36 17.08
N GLU A 273 18.66 11.91 16.49
CA GLU A 273 19.97 11.24 16.39
C GLU A 273 20.58 10.88 17.75
N HIS A 274 20.43 11.72 18.77
CA HIS A 274 21.00 11.49 20.11
C HIS A 274 20.41 10.28 20.84
N VAL A 275 19.22 9.81 20.44
CA VAL A 275 18.56 8.63 21.01
C VAL A 275 18.63 7.44 20.05
N ALA A 276 18.33 7.68 18.77
CA ALA A 276 18.24 6.62 17.76
C ALA A 276 19.61 5.99 17.43
N LEU A 277 20.64 6.82 17.19
CA LEU A 277 21.95 6.31 16.76
C LEU A 277 22.60 5.40 17.81
N PRO A 278 22.70 5.77 19.10
CA PRO A 278 23.27 4.88 20.10
C PRO A 278 22.54 3.55 20.21
N ALA A 279 21.21 3.54 20.13
CA ALA A 279 20.41 2.34 20.17
C ALA A 279 20.68 1.42 18.97
N PHE A 280 20.67 1.98 17.76
CA PHE A 280 20.92 1.20 16.54
C PHE A 280 22.34 0.63 16.49
N GLU A 281 23.33 1.39 16.96
CA GLU A 281 24.71 0.88 17.07
C GLU A 281 24.86 -0.23 18.11
N GLN A 282 24.17 -0.09 19.24
CA GLN A 282 24.12 -1.15 20.25
C GLN A 282 23.47 -2.41 19.67
N TRP A 283 22.30 -2.30 19.05
CA TRP A 283 21.59 -3.45 18.51
C TRP A 283 22.32 -4.10 17.33
N ALA A 284 23.02 -3.32 16.51
CA ALA A 284 23.88 -3.88 15.48
C ALA A 284 24.98 -4.78 16.08
N LYS A 285 25.60 -4.37 17.20
CA LYS A 285 26.58 -5.21 17.93
C LYS A 285 25.91 -6.45 18.53
N GLU A 286 24.75 -6.30 19.16
CA GLU A 286 24.00 -7.42 19.71
C GLU A 286 23.63 -8.46 18.63
N GLN A 287 23.27 -8.01 17.42
CA GLN A 287 22.98 -8.89 16.29
C GLN A 287 24.22 -9.64 15.80
N GLU A 288 25.39 -8.98 15.76
CA GLU A 288 26.66 -9.64 15.44
C GLU A 288 27.06 -10.68 16.50
N GLU A 289 26.93 -10.34 17.79
CA GLU A 289 27.24 -11.22 18.92
C GLU A 289 26.34 -12.46 18.98
N LYS A 290 25.05 -12.30 18.64
CA LYS A 290 24.08 -13.41 18.56
C LYS A 290 24.21 -14.24 17.28
N GLY A 291 25.08 -13.85 16.35
CA GLY A 291 25.24 -14.51 15.06
C GLY A 291 24.06 -14.32 14.11
N LEU A 292 23.20 -13.33 14.35
CA LEU A 292 22.09 -12.97 13.44
C LEU A 292 22.61 -12.27 12.17
N VAL A 293 23.72 -11.53 12.31
CA VAL A 293 24.42 -10.83 11.24
C VAL A 293 25.90 -11.22 11.30
N PRO A 294 26.58 -11.49 10.17
CA PRO A 294 28.01 -11.76 10.17
C PRO A 294 28.83 -10.60 10.76
N PRO A 295 29.90 -10.88 11.53
CA PRO A 295 30.78 -9.83 12.05
C PRO A 295 31.34 -8.97 10.91
N LYS A 296 31.41 -7.64 11.11
CA LYS A 296 31.94 -6.68 10.11
C LYS A 296 31.18 -6.71 8.77
N TRP A 297 29.90 -7.08 8.77
CA TRP A 297 29.08 -6.96 7.58
C TRP A 297 29.07 -5.51 7.07
N ASN A 298 29.31 -5.33 5.77
CA ASN A 298 29.30 -4.01 5.14
C ASN A 298 27.89 -3.67 4.65
N PRO A 299 27.29 -2.55 5.08
CA PRO A 299 25.96 -2.13 4.66
C PRO A 299 25.79 -2.08 3.14
N ARG A 300 24.75 -2.76 2.66
CA ARG A 300 24.34 -2.82 1.26
C ARG A 300 22.84 -3.12 1.16
N THR A 301 22.27 -3.02 -0.03
CA THR A 301 20.94 -3.57 -0.32
C THR A 301 20.88 -5.03 0.10
N LEU A 302 19.83 -5.41 0.82
CA LEU A 302 19.61 -6.77 1.31
C LEU A 302 19.28 -7.71 0.16
N ASP A 303 19.57 -9.00 0.34
CA ASP A 303 19.30 -10.01 -0.69
C ASP A 303 17.79 -10.23 -0.92
N GLU A 304 16.98 -10.00 0.11
CA GLU A 304 15.51 -10.14 0.08
C GLU A 304 14.79 -8.79 -0.08
N ASP A 305 15.46 -7.74 -0.57
CA ASP A 305 14.85 -6.40 -0.77
C ASP A 305 13.46 -6.49 -1.43
N PRO A 306 12.42 -5.85 -0.84
CA PRO A 306 12.46 -4.85 0.24
C PRO A 306 12.43 -5.39 1.68
N PHE A 307 12.62 -6.69 1.88
CA PHE A 307 12.46 -7.34 3.19
C PHE A 307 13.80 -7.70 3.85
N PHE A 308 13.78 -7.80 5.18
CA PHE A 308 14.88 -8.37 5.93
C PHE A 308 14.73 -9.91 6.02
N PRO A 309 15.83 -10.67 6.12
CA PRO A 309 15.78 -12.11 6.26
C PRO A 309 14.95 -12.56 7.46
N GLY A 310 13.93 -13.39 7.22
CA GLY A 310 13.04 -13.91 8.27
C GLY A 310 11.79 -13.06 8.57
N TRP A 311 11.52 -12.01 7.79
CA TRP A 311 10.37 -11.12 7.99
C TRP A 311 9.01 -11.83 8.08
N HIS A 312 8.81 -12.91 7.32
CA HIS A 312 7.57 -13.69 7.33
C HIS A 312 7.23 -14.25 8.73
N ALA A 313 8.24 -14.69 9.48
CA ALA A 313 8.04 -15.24 10.82
C ALA A 313 7.56 -14.13 11.77
N LYS A 314 8.18 -12.96 11.72
CA LYS A 314 7.78 -11.79 12.51
C LYS A 314 6.36 -11.33 12.17
N TRP A 315 6.02 -11.30 10.88
CA TRP A 315 4.69 -10.91 10.39
C TRP A 315 3.57 -11.88 10.82
N ASN A 316 3.84 -13.18 10.84
CA ASN A 316 2.83 -14.16 11.24
C ASN A 316 2.60 -14.16 12.76
N LEU A 317 3.64 -13.86 13.55
CA LEU A 317 3.52 -13.71 15.00
C LEU A 317 2.70 -12.47 15.39
N SER A 318 2.81 -11.37 14.62
CA SER A 318 2.05 -10.15 14.89
C SER A 318 0.56 -10.23 14.49
N ASN A 319 0.18 -11.13 13.59
CA ASN A 319 -1.21 -11.30 13.11
C ASN A 319 -1.99 -12.46 13.76
N THR A 320 -1.41 -13.12 14.76
CA THR A 320 -2.05 -14.22 15.51
C THR A 320 -2.50 -13.84 16.92
N GLY A 321 -2.39 -12.56 17.29
CA GLY A 321 -2.94 -11.96 18.53
C GLY A 321 -4.13 -11.06 18.25
#